data_AF-A0A6J3LID9-F1
#
_entry.id   AF-A0A6J3LID9-F1
#
_cell.length_a   1.000
_cell.length_b   1.000
_cell.length_c   1.000
_cell.angle_alpha   90.00
_cell.angle_beta   90.00
_cell.angle_gamma   90.00
#
_symmetry.space_group_name_H-M   'P 1'
#
loop_
_entity.id
_entity.type
_entity.pdbx_description
1 polymer ?
#
loop_
_entity_poly.entity_id
_entity_poly.type
_entity_poly.pdbx_seq_one_letter_code
_entity_poly.pdbx_strand_id
1 'polypeptide(L)'
;MKKTWSVGEKIFKQDYKRRMKMFGALVALFGAEVWGWNMEERLDRVQRRYVKWILGLDMTTSNYILVEECKLIEMKEKALKRAARYEGKAYENMN
;
A
#
# COMPACT_ATOMS: atom_id res chain seq x y z
N MET A 1 5.77 23.93 -15.69
CA MET A 1 5.38 22.97 -14.63
C MET A 1 4.27 23.60 -13.79
N LYS A 2 3.00 23.23 -14.00
CA LYS A 2 1.83 23.89 -13.37
C LYS A 2 1.13 22.93 -12.40
N LYS A 3 1.16 23.29 -11.12
CA LYS A 3 0.14 23.07 -10.06
C LYS A 3 -0.76 21.82 -10.16
N THR A 4 -0.21 20.61 -10.08
CA THR A 4 -1.03 19.41 -9.81
C THR A 4 -1.42 19.28 -8.33
N TRP A 5 -0.73 20.01 -7.44
CA TRP A 5 -0.72 19.76 -5.99
C TRP A 5 -1.85 20.39 -5.15
N SER A 6 -2.88 21.01 -5.72
CA SER A 6 -3.88 21.72 -4.88
C SER A 6 -5.08 20.86 -4.46
N VAL A 7 -5.49 19.90 -5.31
CA VAL A 7 -6.65 19.02 -5.03
C VAL A 7 -6.24 17.89 -4.07
N GLY A 8 -5.05 17.33 -4.29
CA GLY A 8 -4.51 16.28 -3.42
C GLY A 8 -4.27 16.77 -2.00
N GLU A 9 -3.68 17.95 -1.81
CA GLU A 9 -3.40 18.43 -0.45
C GLU A 9 -4.67 18.73 0.38
N LYS A 10 -5.79 19.10 -0.27
CA LYS A 10 -7.09 19.36 0.37
C LYS A 10 -7.84 18.08 0.75
N ILE A 11 -7.77 17.04 -0.08
CA ILE A 11 -8.51 15.78 0.16
C ILE A 11 -7.70 14.81 1.05
N PHE A 12 -6.36 14.87 1.01
CA PHE A 12 -5.51 13.76 1.48
C PHE A 12 -4.93 13.92 2.91
N LYS A 13 -5.00 15.11 3.53
CA LYS A 13 -4.10 15.46 4.65
C LYS A 13 -4.37 14.72 5.97
N GLN A 14 -5.61 14.41 6.32
CA GLN A 14 -5.94 13.80 7.62
C GLN A 14 -6.30 12.31 7.56
N ASP A 15 -7.02 11.86 6.53
CA ASP A 15 -7.70 10.57 6.56
C ASP A 15 -6.98 9.45 5.77
N TYR A 16 -6.15 9.80 4.79
CA TYR A 16 -5.48 8.84 3.90
C TYR A 16 -4.60 7.84 4.69
N LYS A 17 -3.76 8.35 5.60
CA LYS A 17 -2.87 7.51 6.42
C LYS A 17 -3.67 6.56 7.33
N ARG A 18 -4.81 7.02 7.86
CA ARG A 18 -5.70 6.23 8.72
C ARG A 18 -6.40 5.13 7.92
N ARG A 19 -6.93 5.46 6.74
CA ARG A 19 -7.58 4.52 5.81
C ARG A 19 -6.61 3.46 5.31
N MET A 20 -5.39 3.83 4.95
CA MET A 20 -4.35 2.87 4.56
C MET A 20 -3.93 1.95 5.72
N LYS A 21 -3.96 2.44 6.97
CA LYS A 21 -3.76 1.60 8.17
C LYS A 21 -4.88 0.58 8.33
N MET A 22 -6.14 1.00 8.19
CA MET A 22 -7.30 0.10 8.26
C MET A 22 -7.28 -0.94 7.13
N PHE A 23 -6.96 -0.52 5.90
CA PHE A 23 -6.78 -1.44 4.78
C PHE A 23 -5.70 -2.49 5.07
N GLY A 24 -4.54 -2.06 5.60
CA GLY A 24 -3.48 -2.99 6.00
C GLY A 24 -3.92 -4.00 7.08
N ALA A 25 -4.76 -3.58 8.03
CA ALA A 25 -5.30 -4.46 9.06
C ALA A 25 -6.32 -5.46 8.50
N LEU A 26 -7.21 -5.01 7.61
CA LEU A 26 -8.17 -5.88 6.91
C LEU A 26 -7.45 -6.89 6.02
N VAL A 27 -6.42 -6.47 5.30
CA VAL A 27 -5.58 -7.37 4.48
C VAL A 27 -4.75 -8.32 5.35
N ALA A 28 -4.35 -7.93 6.57
CA ALA A 28 -3.67 -8.84 7.49
C ALA A 28 -4.63 -9.91 8.04
N LEU A 29 -5.85 -9.53 8.42
CA LEU A 29 -6.92 -10.44 8.85
C LEU A 29 -7.30 -11.43 7.74
N PHE A 30 -7.53 -10.93 6.53
CA PHE A 30 -7.90 -11.77 5.38
C PHE A 30 -6.70 -12.53 4.80
N GLY A 31 -5.52 -11.95 4.90
CA GLY A 31 -4.27 -12.53 4.44
C GLY A 31 -3.95 -13.82 5.19
N ALA A 32 -4.11 -13.86 6.52
CA ALA A 32 -3.77 -15.06 7.31
C ALA A 32 -4.44 -16.36 6.79
N GLU A 33 -5.58 -16.27 6.12
CA GLU A 33 -6.30 -17.42 5.56
C GLU A 33 -5.93 -17.73 4.08
N VAL A 34 -5.25 -16.82 3.38
CA VAL A 34 -5.24 -16.76 1.90
C VAL A 34 -3.82 -16.73 1.28
N TRP A 35 -2.74 -16.88 2.07
CA TRP A 35 -1.33 -16.75 1.62
C TRP A 35 -0.83 -17.85 0.66
N GLY A 36 -1.38 -17.87 -0.56
CA GLY A 36 -0.76 -18.49 -1.73
C GLY A 36 0.05 -17.46 -2.53
N TRP A 37 1.24 -17.85 -2.98
CA TRP A 37 2.18 -17.03 -3.77
C TRP A 37 1.59 -16.39 -5.04
N ASN A 38 0.51 -16.96 -5.58
CA ASN A 38 -0.15 -16.47 -6.81
C ASN A 38 -1.13 -15.30 -6.57
N MET A 39 -1.27 -14.81 -5.33
CA MET A 39 -2.19 -13.71 -4.96
C MET A 39 -1.52 -12.36 -4.74
N GLU A 40 -0.18 -12.26 -4.81
CA GLU A 40 0.54 -10.98 -4.63
C GLU A 40 0.09 -9.92 -5.66
N GLU A 41 0.11 -10.23 -6.96
CA GLU A 41 -0.35 -9.30 -8.01
C GLU A 41 -1.83 -8.91 -7.84
N ARG A 42 -2.66 -9.83 -7.33
CA ARG A 42 -4.07 -9.57 -7.08
C ARG A 42 -4.24 -8.59 -5.91
N LEU A 43 -3.45 -8.73 -4.86
CA LEU A 43 -3.51 -7.85 -3.69
C LEU A 43 -3.02 -6.43 -4.03
N ASP A 44 -1.93 -6.30 -4.77
CA ASP A 44 -1.43 -4.98 -5.20
C ASP A 44 -2.45 -4.28 -6.13
N ARG A 45 -3.11 -5.04 -7.02
CA ARG A 45 -4.21 -4.51 -7.83
C ARG A 45 -5.40 -4.05 -6.98
N VAL A 46 -5.76 -4.80 -5.95
CA VAL A 46 -6.84 -4.41 -5.01
C VAL A 46 -6.43 -3.16 -4.22
N GLN A 47 -5.19 -3.08 -3.75
CA GLN A 47 -4.67 -1.89 -3.07
C GLN A 47 -4.76 -0.66 -3.96
N ARG A 48 -4.31 -0.74 -5.21
CA ARG A 48 -4.39 0.37 -6.18
C ARG A 48 -5.84 0.79 -6.43
N ARG A 49 -6.77 -0.16 -6.59
CA ARG A 49 -8.21 0.12 -6.75
C ARG A 49 -8.81 0.79 -5.51
N TYR A 50 -8.48 0.29 -4.33
CA TYR A 50 -8.92 0.86 -3.06
C TYR A 50 -8.43 2.31 -2.92
N VAL A 51 -7.17 2.56 -3.24
CA VAL A 51 -6.59 3.91 -3.22
C VAL A 51 -7.31 4.82 -4.22
N LYS A 52 -7.56 4.40 -5.46
CA LYS A 52 -8.35 5.20 -6.41
C LYS A 52 -9.75 5.51 -5.86
N TRP A 53 -10.42 4.53 -5.27
CA TRP A 53 -11.77 4.68 -4.72
C TRP A 53 -11.83 5.66 -3.55
N ILE A 54 -10.98 5.52 -2.53
CA ILE A 54 -10.99 6.43 -1.37
C ILE A 54 -10.59 7.86 -1.73
N LEU A 55 -9.87 8.04 -2.85
CA LEU A 55 -9.43 9.33 -3.35
C LEU A 55 -10.39 9.91 -4.40
N GLY A 56 -11.47 9.20 -4.75
CA GLY A 56 -12.41 9.63 -5.80
C GLY A 56 -11.76 9.76 -7.18
N LEU A 57 -10.67 9.03 -7.44
CA LEU A 57 -9.99 9.02 -8.72
C LEU A 57 -10.68 8.07 -9.70
N ASP A 58 -10.63 8.41 -10.98
CA ASP A 58 -11.11 7.53 -12.02
C ASP A 58 -10.31 6.22 -12.04
N MET A 59 -10.97 5.09 -12.32
CA MET A 59 -10.34 3.77 -12.27
C MET A 59 -9.25 3.58 -13.33
N THR A 60 -9.30 4.35 -14.42
CA THR A 60 -8.29 4.42 -15.49
C THR A 60 -7.08 5.27 -15.13
N THR A 61 -7.14 6.05 -14.03
CA THR A 61 -6.02 6.88 -13.56
C THR A 61 -4.75 6.06 -13.49
N SER A 62 -3.66 6.56 -14.09
CA SER A 62 -2.40 5.81 -14.18
C SER A 62 -1.88 5.41 -12.79
N ASN A 63 -1.38 4.17 -12.68
CA ASN A 63 -0.87 3.66 -11.40
C ASN A 63 0.38 4.41 -10.94
N TYR A 64 1.16 4.99 -11.87
CA TYR A 64 2.34 5.80 -11.55
C TYR A 64 1.99 7.00 -10.67
N ILE A 65 0.84 7.63 -10.90
CA ILE A 65 0.35 8.76 -10.09
C ILE A 65 0.16 8.33 -8.63
N LEU A 66 -0.32 7.10 -8.39
CA LEU A 66 -0.50 6.58 -7.04
C LEU A 66 0.84 6.37 -6.33
N VAL A 67 1.84 5.88 -7.06
CA VAL A 67 3.18 5.63 -6.50
C VAL A 67 3.85 6.96 -6.14
N GLU A 68 3.87 7.92 -7.06
CA GLU A 68 4.54 9.21 -6.85
C GLU A 68 3.82 10.10 -5.84
N GLU A 69 2.52 10.37 -6.07
CA GLU A 69 1.79 11.37 -5.29
C GLU A 69 1.38 10.83 -3.92
N CYS A 70 0.98 9.55 -3.86
CA CYS A 70 0.49 8.94 -2.62
C CYS A 70 1.58 8.20 -1.85
N LYS A 71 2.82 8.16 -2.36
CA LYS A 71 3.93 7.36 -1.85
C LYS A 71 3.50 5.92 -1.59
N LEU A 72 2.73 5.36 -2.52
CA LEU A 72 2.09 4.07 -2.35
C LEU A 72 3.14 2.95 -2.41
N ILE A 73 3.41 2.34 -1.27
CA ILE A 73 4.23 1.13 -1.19
C ILE A 73 3.32 -0.09 -1.34
N GLU A 74 3.67 -0.93 -2.30
CA GLU A 74 2.96 -2.18 -2.62
C GLU A 74 3.04 -3.19 -1.46
N MET A 75 2.08 -4.11 -1.39
CA MET A 75 2.03 -5.10 -0.33
C MET A 75 3.20 -6.07 -0.41
N LYS A 76 3.60 -6.46 -1.63
CA LYS A 76 4.78 -7.29 -1.86
C LYS A 76 6.04 -6.67 -1.27
N GLU A 77 6.29 -5.39 -1.57
CA GLU A 77 7.46 -4.68 -1.05
C GLU A 77 7.43 -4.57 0.48
N LYS A 78 6.25 -4.34 1.07
CA LYS A 78 6.08 -4.36 2.54
C LYS A 78 6.38 -5.73 3.15
N ALA A 79 5.94 -6.81 2.49
CA ALA A 79 6.19 -8.17 2.94
C ALA A 79 7.69 -8.50 2.91
N LEU A 80 8.38 -8.19 1.80
CA LEU A 80 9.83 -8.37 1.67
C LEU A 80 10.61 -7.59 2.74
N LYS A 81 10.26 -6.31 2.96
CA LYS A 81 10.89 -5.49 4.03
C LYS A 81 10.68 -6.08 5.42
N ARG A 82 9.54 -6.72 5.68
CA ARG A 82 9.31 -7.43 6.95
C ARG A 82 10.13 -8.70 7.06
N ALA A 83 10.15 -9.52 6.01
CA ALA A 83 10.93 -10.76 5.97
C ALA A 83 12.41 -10.49 6.26
N ALA A 84 13.01 -9.54 5.52
CA ALA A 84 14.40 -9.13 5.73
C ALA A 84 14.67 -8.63 7.17
N ARG A 85 13.69 -7.96 7.79
CA ARG A 85 13.81 -7.52 9.19
C ARG A 85 13.77 -8.69 10.18
N TYR A 86 12.96 -9.71 9.93
CA TYR A 86 12.93 -10.91 10.76
C TYR A 86 14.21 -11.73 10.62
N GLU A 87 14.72 -11.88 9.40
CA GLU A 87 16.01 -12.51 9.14
C GLU A 87 17.13 -11.77 9.87
N GLY A 88 17.23 -10.45 9.72
CA GLY A 88 18.23 -9.65 10.43
C GLY A 88 18.18 -9.82 11.95
N LYS A 89 16.98 -9.82 12.54
CA LYS A 89 16.81 -10.12 13.97
C LYS A 89 17.20 -11.55 14.34
N ALA A 90 16.92 -12.52 13.49
CA ALA A 90 17.30 -13.91 13.74
C ALA A 90 18.84 -14.03 13.78
N TYR A 91 19.54 -13.36 12.86
CA TYR A 91 21.01 -13.30 12.86
C TYR A 91 21.58 -12.57 14.07
N GLU A 92 21.00 -11.43 14.48
CA GLU A 92 21.44 -10.68 15.68
C GLU A 92 21.29 -11.50 16.97
N ASN A 93 20.26 -12.34 17.08
CA ASN A 93 20.04 -13.19 18.26
C ASN A 93 20.92 -14.46 18.28
N MET A 94 21.57 -14.80 17.17
CA MET A 94 22.46 -15.95 17.05
C MET A 94 23.94 -15.62 17.34
N ASN A 95 24.30 -14.33 17.34
CA ASN A 95 25.62 -13.82 17.73
C ASN A 95 25.58 -13.26 19.16
#